data_AF-A0A3N1MIU2-F1
#
_entry.id   AF-A0A3N1MIU2-F1
#
_cell.length_a   1.000
_cell.length_b   1.000
_cell.length_c   1.000
_cell.angle_alpha   90.00
_cell.angle_beta   90.00
_cell.angle_gamma   90.00
#
_symmetry.space_group_name_H-M   'P 1'
#
loop_
_entity.id
_entity.type
_entity.pdbx_description
1 polymer ?
#
loop_
_entity_poly.entity_id
_entity_poly.type
_entity_poly.pdbx_seq_one_letter_code
_entity_poly.pdbx_strand_id
1 'polypeptide(L)'
;MSRGSKDGKPTVAPAPTASFGQANPPAMARAQGRPHMVRQLEAVDQRVASVKGRMRQHCERFQETWVAKEAVRLWKERAELALKHKAPAQAAVRILSPDDLLALARRNVRARIGQRLSTINRIGERMRNTVTRTLKPASPVRAPDVQRSFAKARDRRRRME
;
A
#
# COMPACT_ATOMS: atom_id res chain seq x y z
N MET A 1 8.51 63.66 18.06
CA MET A 1 7.29 62.82 18.18
C MET A 1 7.60 61.42 17.67
N SER A 2 7.70 60.46 18.59
CA SER A 2 7.99 59.05 18.31
C SER A 2 6.79 58.29 17.76
N ARG A 3 6.98 57.52 16.68
CA ARG A 3 6.21 56.32 16.29
C ARG A 3 7.22 55.47 15.51
N GLY A 4 7.68 54.30 15.95
CA GLY A 4 6.99 53.20 16.61
C GLY A 4 7.23 51.98 15.72
N SER A 5 8.37 51.31 15.94
CA SER A 5 8.76 50.07 15.26
C SER A 5 7.67 49.01 15.39
N LYS A 6 7.23 48.44 14.27
CA LYS A 6 6.50 47.18 14.25
C LYS A 6 7.41 46.11 13.66
N ASP A 7 8.06 45.39 14.56
CA ASP A 7 8.75 44.15 14.29
C ASP A 7 7.76 43.13 13.71
N GLY A 8 7.79 42.97 12.38
CA GLY A 8 7.13 41.88 11.69
C GLY A 8 7.91 40.58 11.93
N LYS A 9 7.59 39.86 13.01
CA LYS A 9 8.01 38.47 13.17
C LYS A 9 7.50 37.66 11.98
N PRO A 10 8.35 36.99 11.19
CA PRO A 10 7.88 36.02 10.21
C PRO A 10 7.32 34.82 10.97
N THR A 11 6.01 34.63 10.88
CA THR A 11 5.35 33.38 11.29
C THR A 11 5.89 32.27 10.40
N VAL A 12 6.92 31.57 10.87
CA VAL A 12 7.42 30.34 10.26
C VAL A 12 6.28 29.33 10.36
N ALA A 13 5.64 29.05 9.22
CA ALA A 13 4.69 27.95 9.11
C ALA A 13 5.38 26.68 9.63
N PRO A 14 4.76 25.89 10.51
CA PRO A 14 5.36 24.66 10.98
C PRO A 14 5.63 23.78 9.77
N ALA A 15 6.92 23.45 9.57
CA ALA A 15 7.33 22.46 8.59
C ALA A 15 6.46 21.21 8.78
N PRO A 16 6.00 20.53 7.72
CA PRO A 16 5.29 19.28 7.87
C PRO A 16 6.24 18.30 8.55
N THR A 17 6.09 18.12 9.85
CA THR A 17 6.65 16.99 10.57
C THR A 17 5.99 15.76 9.96
N ALA A 18 6.61 15.24 8.90
CA ALA A 18 6.35 13.90 8.40
C ALA A 18 6.42 13.00 9.62
N SER A 19 5.24 12.56 10.07
CA SER A 19 5.14 11.85 11.34
C SER A 19 6.06 10.64 11.26
N PHE A 20 6.97 10.52 12.22
CA PHE A 20 7.92 9.40 12.29
C PHE A 20 7.18 8.04 12.33
N GLY A 21 5.89 8.05 12.68
CA GLY A 21 4.98 6.90 12.60
C GLY A 21 4.60 6.46 11.18
N GLN A 22 4.76 7.31 10.17
CA GLN A 22 4.52 6.93 8.76
C GLN A 22 5.71 6.24 8.10
N ALA A 23 6.93 6.47 8.61
CA ALA A 23 8.16 5.87 8.10
C ALA A 23 8.38 4.43 8.58
N ASN A 24 7.83 4.09 9.77
CA ASN A 24 8.00 2.76 10.35
C ASN A 24 6.65 2.02 10.37
N PRO A 25 6.41 1.07 9.44
CA PRO A 25 5.18 0.28 9.44
C PRO A 25 4.93 -0.33 10.83
N PRO A 26 3.68 -0.46 11.30
CA PRO A 26 3.38 -1.11 12.59
C PRO A 26 4.00 -2.52 12.72
N ALA A 27 4.21 -3.18 11.58
CA ALA A 27 4.92 -4.44 11.45
C ALA A 27 6.40 -4.37 11.89
N MET A 28 7.11 -3.29 11.51
CA MET A 28 8.50 -3.06 11.87
C MET A 28 8.63 -2.72 13.35
N ALA A 29 7.73 -1.89 13.90
CA ALA A 29 7.68 -1.61 15.34
C ALA A 29 7.50 -2.88 16.18
N ARG A 30 6.64 -3.82 15.74
CA ARG A 30 6.45 -5.13 16.40
C ARG A 30 7.62 -6.10 16.24
N ALA A 31 8.49 -5.88 15.25
CA ALA A 31 9.68 -6.70 15.00
C ALA A 31 10.94 -6.16 15.70
N GLN A 32 10.86 -4.97 16.33
CA GLN A 32 11.96 -4.41 17.12
C GLN A 32 12.32 -5.40 18.24
N GLY A 33 13.55 -5.91 18.22
CA GLY A 33 14.04 -6.99 19.09
C GLY A 33 14.27 -8.34 18.40
N ARG A 34 13.89 -8.50 17.13
CA ARG A 34 14.13 -9.72 16.33
C ARG A 34 14.82 -9.38 14.99
N PRO A 35 16.16 -9.32 14.93
CA PRO A 35 16.89 -8.82 13.75
C PRO A 35 16.65 -9.65 12.48
N HIS A 36 16.43 -10.96 12.62
CA HIS A 36 16.10 -11.84 11.50
C HIS A 36 14.75 -11.52 10.84
N MET A 37 13.76 -11.04 11.61
CA MET A 37 12.44 -10.66 11.11
C MET A 37 12.45 -9.28 10.45
N VAL A 38 13.24 -8.34 10.99
CA VAL A 38 13.48 -7.03 10.36
C VAL A 38 14.03 -7.23 8.94
N ARG A 39 15.05 -8.09 8.79
CA ARG A 39 15.60 -8.45 7.47
C ARG A 39 14.56 -9.08 6.53
N GLN A 40 13.65 -9.91 7.05
CA GLN A 40 12.58 -10.49 6.25
C GLN A 40 11.55 -9.43 5.80
N LEU A 41 11.16 -8.51 6.67
CA LEU A 41 10.25 -7.41 6.32
C LEU A 41 10.89 -6.48 5.28
N GLU A 42 12.18 -6.16 5.46
CA GLU A 42 12.96 -5.39 4.47
C GLU A 42 13.03 -6.11 3.12
N ALA A 43 13.25 -7.43 3.11
CA ALA A 43 13.27 -8.22 1.88
C ALA A 43 11.90 -8.21 1.17
N VAL A 44 10.79 -8.26 1.93
CA VAL A 44 9.44 -8.08 1.38
C VAL A 44 9.29 -6.71 0.76
N ASP A 45 9.75 -5.65 1.43
CA ASP A 45 9.65 -4.28 0.95
C ASP A 45 10.46 -4.05 -0.32
N GLN A 46 11.70 -4.55 -0.37
CA GLN A 46 12.53 -4.51 -1.57
C GLN A 46 11.89 -5.26 -2.74
N ARG A 47 11.30 -6.44 -2.48
CA ARG A 47 10.63 -7.23 -3.52
C ARG A 47 9.40 -6.48 -4.08
N VAL A 48 8.59 -5.90 -3.21
CA VAL A 48 7.42 -5.10 -3.61
C VAL A 48 7.86 -3.86 -4.39
N ALA A 49 8.89 -3.16 -3.94
CA ALA A 49 9.46 -2.00 -4.62
C ALA A 49 9.98 -2.36 -6.02
N SER A 50 10.72 -3.46 -6.16
CA SER A 50 11.22 -3.96 -7.44
C SER A 50 10.08 -4.29 -8.42
N VAL A 51 9.02 -4.97 -7.95
CA VAL A 51 7.85 -5.28 -8.79
C VAL A 51 7.11 -4.00 -9.21
N LYS A 52 6.95 -3.04 -8.30
CA LYS A 52 6.37 -1.72 -8.64
C LYS A 52 7.22 -0.98 -9.66
N GLY A 53 8.55 -0.99 -9.50
CA GLY A 53 9.49 -0.36 -10.43
C GLY A 53 9.34 -0.93 -11.84
N ARG A 54 9.39 -2.27 -11.98
CA ARG A 54 9.16 -2.93 -13.27
C ARG A 54 7.79 -2.62 -13.86
N MET A 55 6.74 -2.58 -13.03
CA MET A 55 5.40 -2.24 -13.48
C MET A 55 5.32 -0.79 -14.00
N ARG A 56 5.96 0.17 -13.31
CA ARG A 56 6.02 1.57 -13.75
C ARG A 56 6.75 1.71 -15.08
N GLN A 57 7.92 1.11 -15.22
CA GLN A 57 8.68 1.09 -16.48
C GLN A 57 7.86 0.46 -17.62
N HIS A 58 7.13 -0.61 -17.34
CA HIS A 58 6.25 -1.23 -18.32
C HIS A 58 5.09 -0.30 -18.70
N CYS A 59 4.51 0.43 -17.76
CA CYS A 59 3.49 1.44 -18.07
C CYS A 59 4.06 2.57 -18.93
N GLU A 60 5.22 3.13 -18.56
CA GLU A 60 5.87 4.20 -19.33
C GLU A 60 6.10 3.80 -20.79
N ARG A 61 6.52 2.56 -21.04
CA ARG A 61 6.78 2.06 -22.39
C ARG A 61 5.54 1.77 -23.22
N PHE A 62 4.46 1.28 -22.60
CA PHE A 62 3.32 0.70 -23.34
C PHE A 62 1.99 1.42 -23.14
N GLN A 63 1.93 2.46 -22.29
CA GLN A 63 0.69 3.14 -21.97
C GLN A 63 0.02 3.72 -23.21
N GLU A 64 0.75 4.36 -24.11
CA GLU A 64 0.19 4.95 -25.33
C GLU A 64 -0.41 3.88 -26.25
N THR A 65 0.30 2.76 -26.44
CA THR A 65 -0.20 1.62 -27.22
C THR A 65 -1.48 1.05 -26.61
N TRP A 66 -1.57 0.95 -25.28
CA TRP A 66 -2.79 0.48 -24.61
C TRP A 66 -3.93 1.48 -24.75
N VAL A 67 -3.66 2.79 -24.70
CA VAL A 67 -4.66 3.82 -24.94
C VAL A 67 -5.20 3.73 -26.36
N ALA A 68 -4.33 3.58 -27.36
CA ALA A 68 -4.75 3.42 -28.75
C ALA A 68 -5.64 2.17 -28.95
N LYS A 69 -5.20 1.02 -28.42
CA LYS A 69 -5.99 -0.23 -28.47
C LYS A 69 -7.34 -0.09 -27.77
N GLU A 70 -7.36 0.58 -26.62
CA GLU A 70 -8.58 0.83 -25.85
C GLU A 70 -9.54 1.76 -26.57
N ALA A 71 -9.03 2.82 -27.22
CA ALA A 71 -9.83 3.72 -28.03
C ALA A 71 -10.49 3.00 -29.21
N VAL A 72 -9.74 2.16 -29.93
CA VAL A 72 -10.28 1.32 -31.01
C VAL A 72 -11.34 0.35 -30.49
N ARG A 73 -11.11 -0.29 -29.34
CA ARG A 73 -12.11 -1.17 -28.71
C ARG A 73 -13.40 -0.42 -28.39
N LEU A 74 -13.31 0.74 -27.73
CA LEU A 74 -14.46 1.56 -27.37
C LEU A 74 -15.23 2.06 -28.60
N TRP A 75 -14.51 2.40 -29.67
CA TRP A 75 -15.11 2.80 -30.94
C TRP A 75 -15.91 1.64 -31.55
N LYS A 76 -15.32 0.43 -31.62
CA LYS A 76 -16.01 -0.77 -32.13
C LYS A 76 -17.24 -1.12 -31.31
N GLU A 77 -17.13 -1.15 -29.98
CA GLU A 77 -18.26 -1.43 -29.08
C GLU A 77 -19.43 -0.48 -29.30
N ARG A 78 -19.13 0.80 -29.56
CA ARG A 78 -20.18 1.78 -29.86
C ARG A 78 -20.76 1.63 -31.25
N ALA A 79 -19.94 1.36 -32.26
CA ALA A 79 -20.43 1.08 -33.60
C ALA A 79 -21.39 -0.13 -33.60
N GLU A 80 -21.04 -1.19 -32.86
CA GLU A 80 -21.91 -2.36 -32.68
C GLU A 80 -23.22 -2.03 -31.95
N LEU A 81 -23.17 -1.21 -30.89
CA LEU A 81 -24.36 -0.79 -30.17
C LEU A 81 -25.29 0.06 -31.07
N ALA A 82 -24.73 0.94 -31.89
CA ALA A 82 -25.49 1.74 -32.84
C ALA A 82 -26.18 0.89 -33.93
N LEU A 83 -25.54 -0.22 -34.34
CA LEU A 83 -26.14 -1.16 -35.29
C LEU A 83 -27.26 -2.00 -34.65
N LYS A 84 -27.09 -2.43 -33.39
CA LYS A 84 -28.04 -3.29 -32.67
C LYS A 84 -29.28 -2.53 -32.17
N HIS A 85 -29.09 -1.28 -31.76
CA HIS A 85 -30.17 -0.44 -31.25
C HIS A 85 -30.28 0.81 -32.13
N LYS A 86 -31.22 0.80 -33.09
CA LYS A 86 -31.68 2.06 -33.71
C LYS A 86 -32.34 2.90 -32.61
N ALA A 87 -31.56 3.76 -31.97
CA ALA A 87 -32.06 4.63 -30.92
C ALA A 87 -33.20 5.50 -31.49
N PRO A 88 -34.28 5.74 -30.74
CA PRO A 88 -35.29 6.72 -31.15
C PRO A 88 -34.63 8.09 -31.30
N ALA A 89 -35.07 8.88 -32.28
CA ALA A 89 -34.45 10.15 -32.71
C ALA A 89 -34.20 11.18 -31.58
N GLN A 90 -34.83 11.01 -30.42
CA GLN A 90 -34.70 11.87 -29.25
C GLN A 90 -33.58 11.43 -28.27
N ALA A 91 -33.16 10.17 -28.32
CA ALA A 91 -31.97 9.68 -27.64
C ALA A 91 -30.80 9.81 -28.61
N ALA A 92 -30.42 11.06 -28.90
CA ALA A 92 -29.17 11.34 -29.59
C ALA A 92 -28.06 10.63 -28.79
N VAL A 93 -27.62 9.47 -29.30
CA VAL A 93 -26.39 8.83 -28.86
C VAL A 93 -25.37 9.95 -28.95
N ARG A 94 -24.96 10.50 -27.79
CA ARG A 94 -23.99 11.58 -27.73
C ARG A 94 -22.83 11.09 -28.59
N ILE A 95 -22.69 11.66 -29.79
CA ILE A 95 -21.62 11.29 -30.70
C ILE A 95 -20.39 11.81 -29.98
N LEU A 96 -19.73 10.92 -29.23
CA LEU A 96 -18.54 11.32 -28.51
C LEU A 96 -17.53 11.74 -29.57
N SER A 97 -16.98 12.95 -29.39
CA SER A 97 -15.86 13.41 -30.18
C SER A 97 -14.75 12.34 -30.13
N PRO A 98 -13.94 12.19 -31.20
CA PRO A 98 -12.70 11.42 -31.14
C PRO A 98 -11.86 11.75 -29.89
N ASP A 99 -11.85 13.02 -29.47
CA ASP A 99 -11.14 13.48 -28.27
C ASP A 99 -11.77 12.92 -26.98
N ASP A 100 -13.10 12.85 -26.90
CA ASP A 100 -13.81 12.27 -25.75
C ASP A 100 -13.56 10.76 -25.65
N LEU A 101 -13.49 10.07 -26.80
CA LEU A 101 -13.14 8.66 -26.86
C LEU A 101 -11.71 8.40 -26.37
N LEU A 102 -10.76 9.25 -26.80
CA LEU A 102 -9.37 9.17 -26.34
C LEU A 102 -9.25 9.48 -24.84
N ALA A 103 -9.98 10.48 -24.34
CA ALA A 103 -10.03 10.81 -22.92
C ALA A 103 -10.57 9.63 -22.09
N LEU A 104 -11.65 8.98 -22.56
CA LEU A 104 -12.23 7.80 -21.92
C LEU A 104 -11.25 6.62 -21.93
N ALA A 105 -10.59 6.37 -23.07
CA ALA A 105 -9.57 5.33 -23.19
C ALA A 105 -8.40 5.54 -22.21
N ARG A 106 -7.90 6.78 -22.11
CA ARG A 106 -6.86 7.16 -21.13
C ARG A 106 -7.31 6.90 -19.70
N ARG A 107 -8.55 7.26 -19.35
CA ARG A 107 -9.12 7.00 -18.02
C ARG A 107 -9.18 5.50 -17.70
N ASN A 108 -9.66 4.68 -18.64
CA ASN A 108 -9.75 3.23 -18.47
C ASN A 108 -8.38 2.59 -18.29
N VAL A 109 -7.40 2.99 -19.10
CA VAL A 109 -6.02 2.49 -18.99
C VAL A 109 -5.40 2.88 -17.65
N ARG A 110 -5.55 4.14 -17.22
CA ARG A 110 -5.09 4.60 -15.90
C ARG A 110 -5.75 3.84 -14.75
N ALA A 111 -7.06 3.58 -14.85
CA ALA A 111 -7.78 2.79 -13.86
C ALA A 111 -7.23 1.36 -13.76
N ARG A 112 -6.98 0.68 -14.89
CA ARG A 112 -6.37 -0.67 -14.91
C ARG A 112 -4.96 -0.66 -14.30
N ILE A 113 -4.14 0.35 -14.61
CA ILE A 113 -2.80 0.50 -14.03
C ILE A 113 -2.92 0.67 -12.50
N GLY A 114 -3.81 1.55 -12.05
CA GLY A 114 -4.08 1.79 -10.63
C GLY A 114 -4.53 0.52 -9.89
N GLN A 115 -5.44 -0.25 -10.49
CA GLN A 115 -5.87 -1.55 -9.95
C GLN A 115 -4.71 -2.53 -9.80
N ARG A 116 -3.86 -2.66 -10.82
CA ARG A 116 -2.68 -3.54 -10.77
C ARG A 116 -1.70 -3.12 -9.67
N LEU A 117 -1.41 -1.81 -9.55
CA LEU A 117 -0.55 -1.29 -8.48
C LEU A 117 -1.15 -1.51 -7.09
N SER A 118 -2.46 -1.34 -6.94
CA SER A 118 -3.19 -1.64 -5.70
C SER A 118 -3.10 -3.13 -5.34
N THR A 119 -3.23 -4.04 -6.32
CA THR A 119 -3.05 -5.48 -6.10
C THR A 119 -1.63 -5.80 -5.63
N ILE A 120 -0.60 -5.17 -6.20
CA ILE A 120 0.79 -5.33 -5.74
C ILE A 120 0.94 -4.88 -4.28
N ASN A 121 0.35 -3.73 -3.90
CA ASN A 121 0.33 -3.26 -2.52
C ASN A 121 -0.33 -4.27 -1.59
N ARG A 122 -1.51 -4.79 -1.97
CA ARG A 122 -2.26 -5.76 -1.16
C ARG A 122 -1.50 -7.09 -1.00
N ILE A 123 -0.76 -7.53 -2.02
CA ILE A 123 0.12 -8.69 -1.92
C ILE A 123 1.26 -8.40 -0.93
N GLY A 124 1.92 -7.25 -1.06
CA GLY A 124 2.99 -6.83 -0.15
C GLY A 124 2.52 -6.76 1.30
N GLU A 125 1.35 -6.17 1.55
CA GLU A 125 0.73 -6.13 2.87
C GLU A 125 0.40 -7.51 3.41
N ARG A 126 -0.13 -8.42 2.58
CA ARG A 126 -0.34 -9.83 2.99
C ARG A 126 0.98 -10.50 3.38
N MET A 127 2.06 -10.29 2.61
CA MET A 127 3.37 -10.86 2.93
C MET A 127 3.92 -10.32 4.26
N ARG A 128 3.85 -9.00 4.47
CA ARG A 128 4.20 -8.38 5.77
C ARG A 128 3.35 -8.95 6.90
N ASN A 129 2.04 -9.07 6.70
CA ASN A 129 1.12 -9.61 7.69
C ASN A 129 1.44 -11.07 8.03
N THR A 130 1.84 -11.90 7.06
CA THR A 130 2.32 -13.27 7.33
C THR A 130 3.55 -13.27 8.22
N VAL A 131 4.57 -12.44 7.93
CA VAL A 131 5.78 -12.30 8.75
C VAL A 131 5.46 -11.76 10.15
N THR A 132 4.42 -10.93 10.29
CA THR A 132 3.99 -10.46 11.61
C THR A 132 3.09 -11.44 12.36
N ARG A 133 2.33 -12.31 11.67
CA ARG A 133 1.48 -13.30 12.32
C ARG A 133 2.30 -14.41 12.95
N THR A 134 3.44 -14.75 12.36
CA THR A 134 4.46 -15.60 12.99
C THR A 134 5.10 -14.93 14.22
N LEU A 135 4.84 -13.63 14.50
CA LEU A 135 5.22 -12.97 15.75
C LEU A 135 4.26 -13.23 16.91
N LYS A 136 2.99 -13.60 16.67
CA LYS A 136 2.13 -14.03 17.78
C LYS A 136 2.79 -15.27 18.39
N PRO A 137 3.12 -15.27 19.69
CA PRO A 137 3.71 -16.44 20.29
C PRO A 137 2.77 -17.62 19.99
N ALA A 138 3.33 -18.70 19.45
CA ALA A 138 2.75 -20.01 19.69
C ALA A 138 2.43 -20.04 21.18
N SER A 139 1.17 -20.31 21.51
CA SER A 139 0.60 -20.42 22.86
C SER A 139 1.68 -20.72 23.90
N PRO A 140 1.76 -20.00 25.05
CA PRO A 140 2.84 -20.16 26.00
C PRO A 140 3.01 -21.65 26.29
N VAL A 141 4.05 -22.23 25.70
CA VAL A 141 4.49 -23.57 26.03
C VAL A 141 4.93 -23.44 27.46
N ARG A 142 4.03 -23.86 28.34
CA ARG A 142 4.18 -24.14 29.77
C ARG A 142 5.66 -24.11 30.13
N ALA A 143 6.13 -22.98 30.67
CA ALA A 143 7.48 -22.90 31.19
C ALA A 143 7.64 -24.10 32.15
N PRO A 144 8.67 -24.96 31.99
CA PRO A 144 8.83 -26.10 32.85
C PRO A 144 9.24 -25.59 34.23
N ASP A 145 8.25 -25.30 35.08
CA ASP A 145 8.26 -25.32 36.55
C ASP A 145 9.58 -24.95 37.26
N VAL A 146 10.36 -23.99 36.72
CA VAL A 146 11.64 -23.57 37.29
C VAL A 146 11.42 -22.95 38.68
N GLN A 147 10.26 -22.35 38.92
CA GLN A 147 9.90 -21.84 40.25
C GLN A 147 9.58 -22.96 41.25
N ARG A 148 9.07 -24.12 40.83
CA ARG A 148 8.83 -25.26 41.73
C ARG A 148 10.10 -26.00 42.13
N SER A 149 11.13 -26.03 41.27
CA SER A 149 12.40 -26.66 41.61
C SER A 149 13.17 -25.87 42.68
N PHE A 150 13.15 -24.54 42.63
CA PHE A 150 13.75 -23.71 43.68
C PHE A 150 12.97 -23.75 45.01
N ALA A 151 11.64 -23.84 44.96
CA ALA A 151 10.82 -24.00 46.17
C ALA A 151 11.10 -25.35 46.87
N LYS A 152 11.18 -26.46 46.12
CA LYS A 152 11.53 -27.78 46.67
C LYS A 152 12.97 -27.86 47.21
N ALA A 153 13.92 -27.19 46.57
CA ALA A 153 15.31 -27.17 47.04
C ALA A 153 15.45 -26.39 48.36
N ARG A 154 14.67 -25.31 48.53
CA ARG A 154 14.64 -24.51 49.76
C ARG A 154 13.96 -25.25 50.92
N ASP A 155 12.90 -26.01 50.65
CA ASP A 155 12.21 -26.83 51.67
C ASP A 155 13.02 -28.03 52.16
N ARG A 156 13.85 -28.64 51.29
CA ARG A 156 14.74 -29.74 51.71
C ARG A 156 15.85 -29.28 52.66
N ARG A 157 16.32 -28.05 52.51
CA ARG A 157 17.40 -27.49 53.36
C ARG A 157 16.93 -27.18 54.78
N ARG A 158 15.64 -26.83 54.95
CA ARG A 158 15.02 -26.56 56.26
C ARG A 158 14.63 -27.80 57.07
N ARG A 159 14.66 -29.00 56.48
CA ARG A 159 14.33 -30.27 57.18
C ARG A 159 15.57 -31.02 57.66
N MET A 160 16.76 -30.50 57.40
CA MET A 160 18.05 -31.09 57.77
C MET A 160 18.77 -30.28 58.86
N GLU A 161 18.12 -29.23 59.37
CA GLU A 161 18.46 -28.46 60.58
C GLU A 161 17.43 -28.81 61.66
#